data_AF-A0A7C4TY66-F1
#
_entry.id   AF-A0A7C4TY66-F1
#
_cell.length_a   1.000
_cell.length_b   1.000
_cell.length_c   1.000
_cell.angle_alpha   90.00
_cell.angle_beta   90.00
_cell.angle_gamma   90.00
#
_symmetry.space_group_name_H-M   'P 1'
#
loop_
_entity.id
_entity.type
_entity.pdbx_description
1 polymer ?
#
loop_
_entity_poly.entity_id
_entity_poly.type
_entity_poly.pdbx_seq_one_letter_code
_entity_poly.pdbx_strand_id
1 'polypeptide(L)'
;ILDGLSFYLIFIALGMNITFLATISLVSFALLISIVSFLPGGLGSFEVIMVVFLGMFGVTASTATAGVLLARFVTIWYSLLLGGFAFIYLSKVINMKDLKKI
;
A
#
# COMPACT_ATOMS: atom_id res chain seq x y z
N ILE A 1 -1.33 -10.03 -7.14
CA ILE A 1 -1.20 -9.61 -8.56
C ILE A 1 -1.64 -8.17 -8.75
N LEU A 2 -2.86 -7.79 -8.32
CA LEU A 2 -3.37 -6.41 -8.43
C LEU A 2 -2.44 -5.37 -7.78
N ASP A 3 -1.99 -5.61 -6.54
CA ASP A 3 -1.03 -4.71 -5.89
C ASP A 3 0.27 -4.57 -6.68
N GLY A 4 0.81 -5.67 -7.20
CA GLY A 4 2.01 -5.65 -8.04
C GLY A 4 1.83 -4.82 -9.32
N LEU A 5 0.63 -4.81 -9.90
CA LEU A 5 0.29 -3.95 -11.04
C LEU A 5 0.25 -2.48 -10.66
N SER A 6 -0.40 -2.12 -9.55
CA SER A 6 -0.41 -0.74 -9.06
C SER A 6 0.99 -0.21 -8.79
N PHE A 7 1.83 -1.01 -8.11
CA PHE A 7 3.23 -0.67 -7.87
C PHE A 7 4.00 -0.50 -9.18
N TYR A 8 3.85 -1.41 -10.13
CA TYR A 8 4.54 -1.36 -11.41
C TYR A 8 4.20 -0.10 -12.22
N LEU A 9 2.92 0.26 -12.29
CA LEU A 9 2.48 1.46 -13.00
C LEU A 9 3.05 2.74 -12.37
N ILE A 10 3.09 2.81 -11.04
CA ILE A 10 3.68 3.95 -10.33
C ILE A 10 5.19 4.00 -10.54
N PHE A 11 5.85 2.85 -10.58
CA PHE A 11 7.28 2.78 -10.80
C PHE A 11 7.67 3.22 -12.20
N ILE A 12 6.91 2.81 -13.22
CA ILE A 12 7.08 3.32 -14.59
C ILE A 12 6.79 4.82 -14.66
N ALA A 13 5.75 5.31 -13.99
CA ALA A 13 5.41 6.74 -13.97
C ALA A 13 6.52 7.59 -13.34
N LEU A 14 7.29 7.02 -12.42
CA LEU A 14 8.47 7.64 -11.80
C LEU A 14 9.76 7.47 -12.62
N GLY A 15 9.68 6.89 -13.82
CA GLY A 15 10.82 6.66 -14.71
C GLY A 15 11.74 5.51 -14.28
N MET A 16 11.28 4.62 -13.40
CA MET A 16 12.07 3.46 -12.97
C MET A 16 11.99 2.33 -13.99
N ASN A 17 13.14 1.80 -14.39
CA ASN A 17 13.25 0.71 -15.37
C ASN A 17 13.27 -0.64 -14.65
N ILE A 18 12.11 -1.08 -14.17
CA ILE A 18 11.92 -2.35 -13.47
C ILE A 18 10.88 -3.16 -14.24
N THR A 19 11.10 -4.46 -14.39
CA THR A 19 10.14 -5.33 -15.09
C THR A 19 8.91 -5.62 -14.22
N PHE A 20 7.77 -5.90 -14.86
CA PHE A 20 6.54 -6.27 -14.16
C PHE A 20 6.73 -7.48 -13.24
N LEU A 21 7.44 -8.50 -13.73
CA LEU A 21 7.72 -9.71 -12.97
C LEU A 21 8.59 -9.42 -11.73
N ALA A 22 9.64 -8.61 -11.89
CA ALA A 22 10.49 -8.19 -10.77
C ALA A 22 9.66 -7.42 -9.72
N THR A 23 8.78 -6.53 -10.15
CA THR A 23 7.92 -5.77 -9.23
C THR A 23 7.04 -6.69 -8.40
N ILE A 24 6.37 -7.67 -9.02
CA ILE A 24 5.53 -8.64 -8.30
C ILE A 24 6.36 -9.45 -7.30
N SER A 25 7.53 -9.95 -7.71
CA SER A 25 8.42 -10.69 -6.82
C SER A 25 8.83 -9.84 -5.62
N LEU A 26 9.27 -8.60 -5.84
CA LEU A 26 9.69 -7.69 -4.79
C LEU A 26 8.56 -7.38 -3.80
N VAL A 27 7.37 -7.05 -4.31
CA VAL A 27 6.18 -6.81 -3.45
C VAL A 27 5.85 -8.05 -2.63
N SER A 28 5.95 -9.25 -3.22
CA SER A 28 5.64 -10.50 -2.53
C SER A 28 6.65 -10.79 -1.41
N PHE A 29 7.96 -10.65 -1.68
CA PHE A 29 8.99 -10.80 -0.66
C PHE A 29 8.88 -9.75 0.45
N ALA A 30 8.63 -8.50 0.07
CA ALA A 30 8.43 -7.43 1.04
C ALA A 30 7.24 -7.72 1.95
N LEU A 31 6.11 -8.20 1.40
CA LEU A 31 4.96 -8.63 2.20
C LEU A 31 5.31 -9.78 3.15
N LEU A 32 6.00 -10.82 2.66
CA LEU A 32 6.38 -11.98 3.48
C LEU A 32 7.27 -11.57 4.67
N ILE A 33 8.29 -10.74 4.42
CA ILE A 33 9.21 -10.28 5.46
C ILE A 33 8.49 -9.31 6.42
N SER A 34 7.54 -8.52 5.92
CA SER A 34 6.79 -7.55 6.74
C SER A 34 5.87 -8.19 7.78
N ILE A 35 5.53 -9.48 7.65
CA ILE A 35 4.70 -10.21 8.62
C ILE A 35 5.31 -10.17 10.02
N VAL A 36 6.65 -10.09 10.12
CA VAL A 36 7.38 -10.06 11.39
C VAL A 36 6.98 -8.86 12.28
N SER A 37 6.49 -7.77 11.69
CA SER A 37 6.18 -6.54 12.42
C SER A 37 4.81 -6.53 13.10
N PHE A 38 3.88 -7.42 12.72
CA PHE A 38 2.49 -7.46 13.21
C PHE A 38 1.70 -6.13 13.12
N LEU A 39 2.24 -5.09 12.47
CA LEU A 39 1.49 -3.86 12.21
C LEU A 39 0.39 -4.12 11.17
N PRO A 40 -0.81 -3.56 11.35
CA PRO A 40 -1.87 -3.65 10.36
C PRO A 40 -1.39 -3.06 9.03
N GLY A 41 -1.49 -3.85 7.95
CA GLY A 41 -1.01 -3.45 6.62
C GLY A 41 0.51 -3.47 6.44
N GLY A 42 1.29 -3.93 7.41
CA GLY A 42 2.76 -3.96 7.34
C GLY A 42 3.40 -2.57 7.35
N LEU A 43 2.73 -1.58 7.96
CA LEU A 43 3.16 -0.19 8.04
C LEU A 43 4.56 -0.06 8.64
N GLY A 44 5.42 0.70 7.98
CA GLY A 44 6.82 0.93 8.32
C GLY A 44 7.74 -0.18 7.79
N SER A 45 7.40 -1.45 8.04
CA SER A 45 8.27 -2.56 7.65
C SER A 45 8.29 -2.79 6.14
N PHE A 46 7.13 -2.79 5.50
CA PHE A 46 7.03 -2.97 4.06
C PHE A 46 7.78 -1.87 3.31
N GLU A 47 7.62 -0.63 3.77
CA GLU A 47 8.26 0.55 3.19
C GLU A 47 9.78 0.43 3.25
N VAL A 48 10.33 0.07 4.41
CA VAL A 48 11.78 -0.10 4.57
C VAL A 48 12.31 -1.23 3.69
N ILE A 49 11.67 -2.40 3.71
CA ILE A 49 12.13 -3.57 2.94
C ILE A 49 12.09 -3.27 1.44
N MET A 50 11.01 -2.65 0.97
CA MET A 50 10.86 -2.32 -0.45
C MET A 50 11.85 -1.25 -0.91
N VAL A 51 12.13 -0.24 -0.08
CA VAL A 51 13.16 0.78 -0.37
C VAL A 51 14.55 0.14 -0.44
N VAL A 52 14.87 -0.77 0.48
CA VAL A 52 16.13 -1.53 0.45
C VAL A 52 16.24 -2.34 -0.84
N PHE A 53 15.21 -3.09 -1.21
CA PHE A 53 15.20 -3.86 -2.45
C PHE A 53 15.36 -2.98 -3.68
N LEU A 54 14.62 -1.88 -3.79
CA LEU A 54 14.75 -0.95 -4.92
C LEU A 54 16.14 -0.31 -4.98
N GLY A 55 16.76 -0.04 -3.82
CA GLY A 55 18.15 0.38 -3.73
C GLY A 55 19.13 -0.62 -4.36
N MET A 56 18.87 -1.92 -4.22
CA MET A 56 19.66 -2.97 -4.90
C MET A 56 19.51 -2.94 -6.44
N PHE A 57 18.43 -2.35 -6.96
CA PHE A 57 18.23 -2.10 -8.39
C PHE A 57 18.75 -0.72 -8.85
N GLY A 58 19.51 -0.02 -8.00
CA GLY A 58 20.11 1.28 -8.32
C GLY A 58 19.13 2.46 -8.22
N VAL A 59 17.94 2.27 -7.64
CA VAL A 59 16.99 3.36 -7.41
C VAL A 59 17.45 4.19 -6.21
N THR A 60 17.42 5.52 -6.33
CA THR A 60 17.75 6.39 -5.20
C THR A 60 16.74 6.21 -4.07
N ALA A 61 17.19 6.29 -2.81
CA ALA A 61 16.31 6.15 -1.65
C ALA A 61 15.12 7.14 -1.70
N SER A 62 15.36 8.38 -2.14
CA SER A 62 14.31 9.39 -2.30
C SER A 62 13.22 8.95 -3.29
N THR A 63 13.61 8.47 -4.48
CA THR A 63 12.66 8.01 -5.51
C THR A 63 11.93 6.74 -5.06
N ALA A 64 12.65 5.79 -4.45
CA ALA A 64 12.09 4.55 -3.95
C ALA A 64 11.03 4.82 -2.85
N THR A 65 11.36 5.64 -1.86
CA THR A 65 10.44 5.98 -0.77
C THR A 65 9.21 6.70 -1.30
N ALA A 66 9.38 7.68 -2.20
CA ALA A 66 8.25 8.38 -2.80
C ALA A 66 7.32 7.42 -3.56
N GLY A 67 7.88 6.53 -4.39
CA GLY A 67 7.10 5.56 -5.15
C GLY A 67 6.36 4.55 -4.28
N VAL A 68 7.02 4.03 -3.24
CA VAL A 68 6.38 3.08 -2.31
C VAL A 68 5.25 3.74 -1.53
N LEU A 69 5.45 4.96 -1.01
CA LEU A 69 4.41 5.69 -0.29
C LEU A 69 3.21 6.03 -1.18
N LEU A 70 3.44 6.49 -2.41
CA LEU A 70 2.39 6.74 -3.39
C LEU A 70 1.59 5.46 -3.68
N ALA A 71 2.28 4.34 -3.89
CA ALA A 71 1.63 3.05 -4.15
C ALA A 71 0.76 2.59 -2.98
N ARG A 72 1.26 2.71 -1.75
CA ARG A 72 0.50 2.37 -0.53
C ARG A 72 -0.70 3.27 -0.34
N PHE A 73 -0.57 4.56 -0.67
CA PHE A 73 -1.66 5.52 -0.58
C PHE A 73 -2.82 5.13 -1.48
N VAL A 74 -2.53 4.74 -2.72
CA VAL A 74 -3.53 4.34 -3.71
C VAL A 74 -4.20 3.00 -3.38
N THR A 75 -3.46 2.04 -2.81
CA THR A 75 -4.01 0.69 -2.55
C THR A 75 -4.76 0.58 -1.22
N ILE A 76 -4.20 1.11 -0.13
CA ILE A 76 -4.75 0.93 1.22
C ILE A 76 -5.48 2.19 1.68
N TRP A 77 -4.79 3.33 1.69
CA TRP A 77 -5.29 4.55 2.34
C TRP A 77 -6.48 5.16 1.60
N TYR A 78 -6.49 5.12 0.28
CA TYR A 78 -7.63 5.54 -0.53
C TYR A 78 -8.89 4.73 -0.17
N SER A 79 -8.78 3.40 -0.16
CA SER A 79 -9.86 2.49 0.19
C SER A 79 -10.35 2.70 1.63
N LEU A 80 -9.43 2.91 2.57
CA LEU A 80 -9.73 3.13 3.98
C LEU A 80 -10.47 4.47 4.19
N LEU A 81 -10.02 5.55 3.55
CA LEU A 81 -10.64 6.87 3.66
C LEU A 81 -12.05 6.85 3.08
N LEU A 82 -12.23 6.27 1.89
CA LEU A 82 -13.55 6.15 1.28
C LEU A 82 -14.52 5.33 2.13
N GLY A 83 -14.06 4.17 2.62
CA GLY A 83 -14.86 3.34 3.53
C GLY A 83 -15.20 4.07 4.83
N GLY A 84 -14.25 4.78 5.42
CA GLY A 84 -14.43 5.58 6.63
C GLY A 84 -15.44 6.72 6.43
N PHE A 85 -15.33 7.48 5.33
CA PHE A 85 -16.30 8.54 5.02
C PHE A 85 -17.69 7.99 4.75
N ALA A 86 -17.81 6.89 4.01
CA ALA A 86 -19.08 6.22 3.78
C ALA A 86 -19.72 5.73 5.09
N PHE A 87 -18.93 5.14 6.00
CA PHE A 87 -19.39 4.70 7.32
C PHE A 87 -19.86 5.88 8.19
N ILE A 88 -19.10 6.99 8.22
CA ILE A 88 -19.49 8.19 8.97
C ILE A 88 -20.78 8.79 8.40
N TYR A 89 -20.92 8.82 7.08
CA TYR A 89 -22.15 9.28 6.43
C TYR A 89 -23.34 8.39 6.79
N LEU A 90 -23.18 7.08 6.62
CA LEU A 90 -24.25 6.12 6.88
C LEU A 90 -24.65 6.08 8.36
N SER A 91 -23.69 6.17 9.29
CA SER A 91 -23.95 6.20 10.73
C SER A 91 -24.69 7.46 11.19
N LYS A 92 -24.64 8.56 10.41
CA LYS A 92 -25.48 9.76 10.63
C LYS A 92 -26.89 9.61 10.05
N VAL A 93 -27.04 8.90 8.93
CA VAL A 93 -28.32 8.69 8.24
C VAL A 93 -29.15 7.59 8.93
N ILE A 94 -28.50 6.53 9.40
CA ILE A 94 -29.15 5.46 10.16
C ILE A 94 -29.29 5.91 11.62
N ASN A 95 -30.51 5.90 12.14
CA ASN A 95 -30.78 6.25 13.53
C ASN A 95 -30.12 5.18 14.45
N MET A 96 -29.11 5.58 15.22
CA MET A 96 -28.34 4.72 16.15
C MET A 96 -29.17 3.89 17.14
N LYS A 97 -30.49 4.15 17.24
CA LYS A 97 -31.44 3.38 18.03
C LYS A 97 -31.74 1.99 17.46
N ASP A 98 -31.63 1.79 16.14
CA ASP A 98 -31.90 0.48 15.50
C ASP A 98 -30.70 -0.47 15.54
N LEU A 99 -29.46 0.07 15.61
CA LEU A 99 -28.22 -0.70 15.70
C LEU A 99 -27.97 -1.30 17.10
N LYS A 100 -28.55 -0.72 18.15
CA LYS A 100 -28.44 -1.23 19.54
C LYS A 100 -29.38 -2.42 19.84
N LYS A 101 -30.18 -2.86 18.88
CA LYS A 101 -31.16 -3.96 19.03
C LYS A 101 -30.68 -5.32 18.53
N ILE A 102 -29.46 -5.38 17.99
CA ILE A 102 -28.74 -6.60 17.58
C ILE A 102 -27.64 -6.84 18.61
#